data_AF-A0A835TAB3-F1
#
_entry.id   AF-A0A835TAB3-F1
#
_cell.length_a   1.000
_cell.length_b   1.000
_cell.length_c   1.000
_cell.angle_alpha   90.00
_cell.angle_beta   90.00
_cell.angle_gamma   90.00
#
_symmetry.space_group_name_H-M   'P 1'
#
loop_
_entity.id
_entity.type
_entity.pdbx_description
1 polymer ?
#
loop_
_entity_poly.entity_id
_entity_poly.type
_entity_poly.pdbx_seq_one_letter_code
_entity_poly.pdbx_strand_id
1 'polypeptide(L)'
;MLKELNLARNKKPLVYVLSSRSCADCREFMNSWTRIDRVTLASLTAQFLAVLALDDYVLELGPALSPPNGDYLPRVFFADPDGTLRLEVTNPGSDKSAPFYYSSAEEVVEAMRRFLKQHQADVGSGAYPADLQQDIP
;
A
#
# COMPACT_ATOMS: atom_id res chain seq x y z
N MET A 1 -6.59 14.34 7.36
CA MET A 1 -5.84 13.76 6.22
C MET A 1 -6.61 12.76 5.35
N LEU A 2 -7.04 11.58 5.83
CA LEU A 2 -7.79 10.62 4.98
C LEU A 2 -9.17 11.15 4.55
N LYS A 3 -9.86 11.86 5.47
CA LYS A 3 -11.09 12.63 5.18
C LYS A 3 -10.86 13.88 4.30
N GLU A 4 -9.60 14.23 4.01
CA GLU A 4 -9.23 15.40 3.22
C GLU A 4 -8.65 15.03 1.85
N LEU A 5 -8.36 13.74 1.61
CA LEU A 5 -7.94 13.27 0.31
C LEU A 5 -9.14 13.38 -0.65
N ASN A 6 -9.10 14.36 -1.55
CA ASN A 6 -10.14 14.53 -2.55
C ASN A 6 -9.96 13.49 -3.66
N LEU A 7 -10.66 12.36 -3.51
CA LEU A 7 -10.62 11.24 -4.45
C LEU A 7 -11.65 11.32 -5.58
N ALA A 8 -12.40 12.41 -5.68
CA ALA A 8 -13.51 12.54 -6.64
C ALA A 8 -13.08 12.35 -8.12
N ARG A 9 -11.81 12.62 -8.44
CA ARG A 9 -11.24 12.44 -9.78
C ARG A 9 -10.19 11.34 -9.84
N ASN A 10 -9.93 10.64 -8.74
CA ASN A 10 -8.94 9.58 -8.72
C ASN A 10 -9.45 8.37 -9.50
N LYS A 11 -8.54 7.76 -10.25
CA LYS A 11 -8.78 6.54 -11.05
C LYS A 11 -7.80 5.42 -10.72
N LYS A 12 -6.78 5.71 -9.92
CA LYS A 12 -5.77 4.74 -9.53
C LYS A 12 -6.14 4.13 -8.18
N PRO A 13 -5.91 2.84 -7.96
CA PRO A 13 -5.96 2.31 -6.61
C PRO A 13 -4.99 3.04 -5.68
N LEU A 14 -5.22 2.96 -4.38
CA LEU A 14 -4.36 3.58 -3.39
C LEU A 14 -3.48 2.55 -2.70
N VAL A 15 -2.29 2.98 -2.33
CA VAL A 15 -1.43 2.26 -1.39
C VAL A 15 -1.09 3.22 -0.25
N TYR A 16 -1.41 2.82 0.98
CA TYR A 16 -1.07 3.55 2.19
C TYR A 16 0.14 2.89 2.83
N VAL A 17 1.20 3.66 3.05
CA VAL A 17 2.40 3.23 3.78
C VAL A 17 2.44 4.02 5.08
N LEU A 18 2.27 3.33 6.19
CA LEU A 18 2.26 3.88 7.54
C LEU A 18 3.56 3.50 8.22
N SER A 19 4.31 4.50 8.67
CA SER A 19 5.64 4.33 9.24
C SER A 19 5.91 5.33 10.36
N SER A 20 6.97 5.11 11.13
CA SER A 20 7.42 6.01 12.19
C SER A 20 8.94 6.07 12.22
N ARG A 21 9.49 7.28 12.42
CA ARG A 21 10.95 7.50 12.50
C ARG A 21 11.55 6.94 13.79
N SER A 22 10.77 6.89 14.87
CA SER A 22 11.21 6.34 16.16
C SER A 22 11.18 4.81 16.22
N CYS A 23 10.51 4.16 15.27
CA CYS A 23 10.38 2.71 15.15
C CYS A 23 11.57 2.07 14.41
N ALA A 24 12.19 1.03 14.99
CA ALA A 24 13.37 0.38 14.43
C ALA A 24 13.06 -0.36 13.13
N ASP A 25 12.04 -1.23 13.16
CA ASP A 25 11.58 -2.01 12.00
C ASP A 25 11.15 -1.09 10.86
N CYS A 26 10.55 0.06 11.18
CA CYS A 26 10.16 1.07 10.23
C CYS A 26 11.36 1.69 9.50
N ARG A 27 12.48 1.93 10.19
CA ARG A 27 13.70 2.44 9.54
C ARG A 27 14.30 1.38 8.63
N GLU A 28 14.35 0.13 9.06
CA GLU A 28 14.82 -0.97 8.22
C GLU A 28 13.95 -1.16 6.99
N PHE A 29 12.63 -1.18 7.18
CA PHE A 29 11.64 -1.19 6.12
C PHE A 29 11.85 -0.02 5.13
N MET A 30 11.97 1.22 5.61
CA MET A 30 12.22 2.37 4.73
C MET A 30 13.56 2.25 3.98
N ASN A 31 14.60 1.71 4.63
CA ASN A 31 15.89 1.48 3.98
C ASN A 31 15.84 0.39 2.92
N SER A 32 14.98 -0.63 3.08
CA SER A 32 14.87 -1.74 2.12
C SER A 32 14.42 -1.28 0.72
N TRP A 33 13.68 -0.17 0.61
CA TRP A 33 13.29 0.42 -0.68
C TRP A 33 14.50 0.80 -1.57
N THR A 34 15.67 1.03 -0.98
CA THR A 34 16.91 1.31 -1.73
C THR A 34 17.46 0.11 -2.50
N ARG A 35 16.98 -1.11 -2.18
CA ARG A 35 17.39 -2.37 -2.80
C ARG A 35 16.51 -2.75 -3.99
N ILE A 36 15.36 -2.11 -4.15
CA ILE A 36 14.44 -2.36 -5.25
C ILE A 36 15.00 -1.75 -6.52
N ASP A 37 14.92 -2.50 -7.62
CA ASP A 37 15.25 -1.98 -8.94
C ASP A 37 14.43 -0.72 -9.26
N ARG A 38 15.10 0.33 -9.73
CA ARG A 38 14.48 1.65 -9.90
C ARG A 38 13.40 1.66 -10.96
N VAL A 39 13.58 0.90 -12.04
CA VAL A 39 12.60 0.83 -13.13
C VAL A 39 11.33 0.16 -12.62
N THR A 40 11.49 -0.97 -11.94
CA THR A 40 10.40 -1.72 -11.31
C THR A 40 9.64 -0.88 -10.30
N LEU A 41 10.36 -0.19 -9.40
CA LEU A 41 9.74 0.66 -8.39
C LEU A 41 8.97 1.82 -9.04
N ALA A 42 9.56 2.48 -10.04
CA ALA A 42 8.91 3.60 -10.72
C ALA A 42 7.65 3.15 -11.47
N SER A 43 7.70 2.02 -12.17
CA SER A 43 6.55 1.54 -12.95
C SER A 43 5.42 1.10 -12.02
N LEU A 44 5.71 0.31 -10.97
CA LEU A 44 4.69 -0.12 -10.01
C LEU A 44 4.10 1.04 -9.23
N THR A 45 4.90 1.99 -8.75
CA THR A 45 4.37 3.13 -7.98
C THR A 45 3.55 4.08 -8.85
N ALA A 46 3.84 4.18 -10.16
CA ALA A 46 3.01 4.93 -11.09
C ALA A 46 1.57 4.39 -11.17
N GLN A 47 1.33 3.15 -10.77
CA GLN A 47 0.02 2.50 -10.79
C GLN A 47 -0.88 2.86 -9.62
N PHE A 48 -0.33 3.49 -8.59
CA PHE A 48 -1.06 3.82 -7.39
C PHE A 48 -1.06 5.33 -7.14
N LEU A 49 -2.09 5.80 -6.45
CA LEU A 49 -1.96 7.00 -5.64
C LEU A 49 -1.38 6.58 -4.29
N ALA A 50 -0.08 6.82 -4.10
CA ALA A 50 0.63 6.44 -2.88
C ALA A 50 0.46 7.49 -1.79
N VAL A 51 0.10 7.04 -0.58
CA VAL A 51 -0.05 7.88 0.62
C VAL A 51 0.97 7.41 1.65
N LEU A 52 1.92 8.28 1.98
CA LEU A 52 2.88 8.03 3.07
C LEU A 52 2.41 8.80 4.31
N ALA A 53 2.16 8.09 5.41
CA ALA A 53 1.86 8.68 6.71
C ALA A 53 2.97 8.35 7.70
N LEU A 54 3.51 9.38 8.33
CA LEU A 54 4.67 9.29 9.23
C LEU A 54 4.29 9.71 10.65
N ASP A 55 4.79 8.97 11.64
CA ASP A 55 4.67 9.30 13.06
C ASP A 55 3.21 9.56 13.48
N ASP A 56 2.93 10.69 14.12
CA ASP A 56 1.62 11.05 14.66
C ASP A 56 0.54 11.16 13.58
N TYR A 57 0.92 11.41 12.31
CA TYR A 57 -0.04 11.43 11.20
C TYR A 57 -0.72 10.07 10.98
N VAL A 58 -0.08 8.97 11.41
CA VAL A 58 -0.70 7.64 11.39
C VAL A 58 -1.97 7.61 12.22
N LEU A 59 -2.00 8.30 13.36
CA LEU A 59 -3.15 8.35 14.27
C LEU A 59 -4.31 9.17 13.67
N GLU A 60 -4.00 10.13 12.80
CA GLU A 60 -4.99 10.98 12.14
C GLU A 60 -5.72 10.30 10.97
N LEU A 61 -5.23 9.14 10.52
CA LEU A 61 -5.84 8.37 9.43
C LEU A 61 -7.13 7.65 9.86
N GLY A 62 -7.40 7.59 11.16
CA GLY A 62 -8.65 7.07 11.71
C GLY A 62 -8.65 5.55 11.90
N PRO A 63 -9.74 5.02 12.49
CA PRO A 63 -9.79 3.64 12.99
C PRO A 63 -9.73 2.58 11.89
N ALA A 64 -10.12 2.91 10.66
CA ALA A 64 -10.10 1.95 9.55
C ALA A 64 -8.67 1.53 9.16
N LEU A 65 -7.69 2.43 9.31
CA LEU A 65 -6.25 2.15 9.14
C LEU A 65 -5.53 1.84 10.46
N SER A 66 -6.29 1.68 11.55
CA SER A 66 -5.80 1.32 12.88
C SER A 66 -6.65 0.17 13.45
N PRO A 67 -6.60 -1.04 12.83
CA PRO A 67 -7.42 -2.17 13.24
C PRO A 67 -7.12 -2.62 14.68
N PRO A 68 -8.03 -3.37 15.33
CA PRO A 68 -7.81 -3.89 16.68
C PRO A 68 -6.52 -4.72 16.73
N ASN A 69 -5.66 -4.47 17.74
CA ASN A 69 -4.28 -4.99 17.87
C ASN A 69 -3.25 -4.36 16.91
N GLY A 70 -3.57 -3.23 16.28
CA GLY A 70 -2.72 -2.54 15.30
C GLY A 70 -1.83 -1.43 15.88
N ASP A 71 -1.16 -1.63 17.00
CA ASP A 71 -0.11 -0.72 17.48
C ASP A 71 1.24 -0.95 16.78
N TYR A 72 1.35 -2.01 15.99
CA TYR A 72 2.55 -2.33 15.21
C TYR A 72 2.73 -1.43 13.98
N LEU A 73 4.00 -1.18 13.66
CA LEU A 73 4.46 -0.50 12.46
C LEU A 73 5.73 -1.20 11.95
N PRO A 74 6.06 -1.10 10.65
CA PRO A 74 5.31 -0.42 9.59
C PRO A 74 4.05 -1.19 9.17
N ARG A 75 3.13 -0.50 8.47
CA ARG A 75 1.93 -1.10 7.89
C ARG A 75 1.71 -0.65 6.46
N VAL A 76 1.16 -1.56 5.64
CA VAL A 76 0.74 -1.24 4.28
C VAL A 76 -0.70 -1.68 4.05
N PHE A 77 -1.51 -0.78 3.50
CA PHE A 77 -2.90 -1.04 3.12
C PHE A 77 -3.13 -0.69 1.65
N PHE A 78 -4.06 -1.42 1.03
CA PHE A 78 -4.48 -1.17 -0.34
C PHE A 78 -5.95 -0.76 -0.36
N ALA A 79 -6.34 0.08 -1.32
CA ALA A 79 -7.71 0.51 -1.50
C ALA A 79 -8.08 0.70 -2.96
N ASP A 80 -9.37 0.60 -3.25
CA ASP A 80 -9.94 0.97 -4.55
C ASP A 80 -9.82 2.49 -4.78
N PRO A 81 -9.99 2.99 -6.03
CA PRO A 81 -9.79 4.41 -6.35
C PRO A 81 -10.62 5.42 -5.53
N ASP A 82 -11.74 5.00 -4.97
CA ASP A 82 -12.60 5.81 -4.11
C ASP A 82 -12.16 5.83 -2.63
N GLY A 83 -11.12 5.08 -2.28
CA GLY A 83 -10.59 4.96 -0.92
C GLY A 83 -11.18 3.80 -0.12
N THR A 84 -12.00 2.94 -0.72
CA THR A 84 -12.51 1.74 -0.07
C THR A 84 -11.38 0.76 0.22
N LEU A 85 -11.08 0.54 1.51
CA LEU A 85 -10.00 -0.36 1.93
C LEU A 85 -10.28 -1.82 1.56
N ARG A 86 -9.26 -2.50 1.03
CA ARG A 86 -9.28 -3.92 0.68
C ARG A 86 -8.56 -4.72 1.76
N LEU A 87 -9.23 -4.89 2.91
CA LEU A 87 -8.65 -5.50 4.12
C LEU A 87 -8.35 -7.00 3.98
N GLU A 88 -8.88 -7.66 2.95
CA GLU A 88 -8.51 -9.02 2.57
C GLU A 88 -7.09 -9.12 1.98
N VAL A 89 -6.48 -7.99 1.62
CA VAL A 89 -5.12 -7.91 1.08
C VAL A 89 -4.13 -7.79 2.23
N THR A 90 -3.63 -8.95 2.67
CA THR A 90 -2.71 -9.07 3.80
C THR A 90 -1.30 -9.48 3.35
N ASN A 91 -0.30 -9.30 4.20
CA ASN A 91 1.02 -9.87 4.01
C ASN A 91 1.00 -11.36 4.43
N PRO A 92 1.11 -12.32 3.50
CA PRO A 92 1.11 -13.74 3.84
C PRO A 92 2.35 -14.17 4.66
N GLY A 93 3.43 -13.37 4.66
CA GLY A 93 4.62 -13.61 5.47
C GLY A 93 4.54 -13.06 6.91
N SER A 94 3.48 -12.32 7.24
CA SER A 94 3.30 -11.73 8.57
C SER A 94 2.62 -12.67 9.57
N ASP A 95 2.75 -12.37 10.86
CA ASP A 95 1.97 -13.02 11.90
C ASP A 95 0.47 -12.73 11.72
N LYS A 96 -0.40 -13.70 12.07
CA LYS A 96 -1.86 -13.53 11.99
C LYS A 96 -2.38 -12.39 12.86
N SER A 97 -1.67 -12.04 13.94
CA SER A 97 -1.99 -10.88 14.78
C SER A 97 -1.59 -9.55 14.14
N ALA A 98 -0.76 -9.58 13.10
CA ALA A 98 -0.24 -8.40 12.41
C ALA A 98 -0.33 -8.50 10.87
N PRO A 99 -1.53 -8.75 10.31
CA PRO A 99 -1.71 -9.12 8.90
C PRO A 99 -1.29 -8.05 7.88
N PHE A 100 -1.14 -6.81 8.33
CA PHE A 100 -0.72 -5.67 7.50
C PHE A 100 0.73 -5.25 7.73
N TYR A 101 1.50 -6.03 8.51
CA TYR A 101 2.91 -5.77 8.76
C TYR A 101 3.74 -6.18 7.54
N TYR A 102 4.65 -5.31 7.11
CA TYR A 102 5.59 -5.60 6.03
C TYR A 102 7.00 -5.31 6.51
N SER A 103 7.86 -6.32 6.52
CA SER A 103 9.24 -6.21 6.99
C SER A 103 10.15 -5.56 5.96
N SER A 104 9.80 -5.63 4.68
CA SER A 104 10.62 -5.10 3.59
C SER A 104 9.80 -4.59 2.40
N ALA A 105 10.45 -3.80 1.55
CA ALA A 105 9.90 -3.26 0.33
C ALA A 105 9.61 -4.35 -0.72
N GLU A 106 10.39 -5.44 -0.73
CA GLU A 106 10.18 -6.59 -1.61
C GLU A 106 8.81 -7.23 -1.34
N GLU A 107 8.43 -7.38 -0.07
CA GLU A 107 7.11 -7.89 0.31
C GLU A 107 5.99 -6.97 -0.18
N VAL A 108 6.20 -5.65 -0.11
CA VAL A 108 5.24 -4.66 -0.60
C VAL A 108 5.13 -4.70 -2.12
N VAL A 109 6.24 -4.82 -2.85
CA VAL A 109 6.27 -4.96 -4.31
C VAL A 109 5.46 -6.19 -4.74
N GLU A 110 5.65 -7.32 -4.08
CA GLU A 110 4.86 -8.53 -4.36
C GLU A 110 3.38 -8.35 -4.03
N ALA A 111 3.05 -7.64 -2.95
CA ALA A 111 1.66 -7.28 -2.64
C ALA A 111 1.05 -6.33 -3.69
N MET A 112 1.80 -5.34 -4.16
CA MET A 112 1.37 -4.43 -5.24
C MET A 112 1.04 -5.21 -6.51
N ARG A 113 1.91 -6.15 -6.92
CA ARG A 113 1.67 -7.00 -8.11
C ARG A 113 0.40 -7.84 -7.97
N ARG A 114 0.24 -8.53 -6.83
CA ARG A 114 -0.96 -9.33 -6.55
C ARG A 114 -2.23 -8.48 -6.55
N PHE A 115 -2.17 -7.33 -5.88
CA PHE A 115 -3.28 -6.39 -5.81
C PHE A 115 -3.70 -5.92 -7.20
N LEU A 116 -2.76 -5.45 -8.03
CA LEU A 116 -3.08 -4.99 -9.38
C LEU A 116 -3.71 -6.08 -10.24
N LYS A 117 -3.23 -7.32 -10.14
CA LYS A 117 -3.79 -8.46 -10.85
C LYS A 117 -5.24 -8.76 -10.44
N GLN A 118 -5.52 -8.73 -9.13
CA GLN A 118 -6.87 -8.94 -8.59
C GLN A 118 -7.80 -7.78 -8.95
N HIS A 119 -7.35 -6.55 -8.73
CA HIS A 119 -8.13 -5.36 -9.03
C HIS A 119 -8.47 -5.29 -10.54
N GLN A 120 -7.56 -5.72 -11.42
CA GLN A 120 -7.83 -5.80 -12.87
C GLN A 120 -8.91 -6.82 -13.22
N ALA A 121 -8.95 -7.96 -12.51
CA ALA A 121 -10.01 -8.94 -12.67
C ALA A 121 -11.37 -8.40 -12.18
N ASP A 122 -11.38 -7.61 -11.10
CA ASP A 122 -12.59 -7.07 -10.48
C ASP A 122 -13.23 -5.95 -11.31
N VAL A 123 -12.43 -5.02 -11.85
CA VAL A 123 -12.95 -3.80 -12.54
C VAL A 123 -12.86 -3.84 -14.07
N GLY A 124 -12.21 -4.87 -14.64
CA GLY A 124 -12.02 -5.05 -16.08
C GLY A 124 -10.86 -4.23 -16.66
N SER A 125 -10.28 -4.72 -17.77
CA SER A 125 -9.04 -4.18 -18.38
C SER A 125 -9.16 -2.74 -18.93
N GLY A 126 -10.38 -2.24 -19.15
CA GLY A 126 -10.63 -0.88 -19.62
C GLY A 126 -10.54 0.21 -18.55
N ALA A 127 -10.46 -0.17 -17.26
CA ALA A 127 -10.28 0.76 -16.15
C ALA A 127 -8.82 1.22 -15.98
N TYR A 128 -7.90 0.56 -16.68
CA TYR A 128 -6.46 0.72 -16.54
C TYR A 128 -5.90 1.44 -17.77
N PRO A 129 -5.15 2.55 -17.62
CA PRO A 129 -4.32 3.05 -18.72
C PRO A 129 -3.34 1.96 -19.22
N ALA A 130 -2.97 2.04 -20.50
CA ALA A 130 -2.28 0.96 -21.21
C ALA A 130 -0.90 0.57 -20.62
N ASP A 131 -0.31 1.46 -19.81
CA ASP A 131 0.93 1.24 -19.07
C ASP A 131 0.82 0.14 -18.01
N LEU A 132 -0.36 -0.06 -17.42
CA LEU A 132 -0.62 -1.10 -16.41
C LEU A 132 -0.54 -2.52 -16.95
N GLN A 133 -0.78 -2.71 -18.25
CA GLN A 133 -0.79 -4.04 -18.85
C GLN A 133 0.61 -4.64 -19.02
N GLN A 134 1.67 -3.82 -18.99
CA GLN A 134 3.04 -4.27 -19.18
C GLN A 134 3.69 -4.78 -17.88
N ASP A 135 3.10 -4.42 -16.73
CA ASP A 135 3.67 -4.69 -15.40
C ASP A 135 2.94 -5.79 -14.62
N ILE A 136 1.84 -6.29 -15.18
CA ILE A 136 1.04 -7.40 -14.64
C ILE A 136 1.44 -8.67 -15.39
N PRO A 137 2.07 -9.66 -14.73
CA PRO A 137 2.44 -10.94 -15.35
C PRO A 137 1.24 -11.89 -15.55
#